data_AF-A0A8I3PGQ4-F1
#
_entry.id   AF-A0A8I3PGQ4-F1
#
_cell.length_a   1.000
_cell.length_b   1.000
_cell.length_c   1.000
_cell.angle_alpha   90.00
_cell.angle_beta   90.00
_cell.angle_gamma   90.00
#
_symmetry.space_group_name_H-M   'P 1'
#
loop_
_entity.id
_entity.type
_entity.pdbx_description
1 polymer ?
#
loop_
_entity_poly.entity_id
_entity_poly.type
_entity_poly.pdbx_seq_one_letter_code
_entity_poly.pdbx_strand_id
1 'polypeptide(L)'
;MDQREILHKFLDEAQNKKSSKEEFADEFLKLKRQSTKYKADKIYPTTVAEMPTNIKKNRYKDILPYDHSRVELSLVTSGEDSNYINANFIKGVYGPKGYIATQGPLSTTVLDFWRMIWEYSVLIIVMACMEFEMGKEAENRKSDYIIRTLKAKFNSVSVILPHQKNLQTLFSQITPAPF
;
A
#
# COMPACT_ATOMS: atom_id res chain seq x y z
N MET A 1 20.03 26.43 -9.09
CA MET A 1 20.59 25.12 -9.45
C MET A 1 19.57 24.44 -10.31
N ASP A 2 19.88 24.18 -11.57
CA ASP A 2 18.96 23.49 -12.47
C ASP A 2 18.93 21.97 -12.18
N GLN A 3 18.00 21.23 -12.77
CA GLN A 3 17.91 19.78 -12.55
C GLN A 3 19.18 19.04 -13.00
N ARG A 4 19.86 19.53 -14.03
CA ARG A 4 21.08 18.91 -14.55
C ARG A 4 22.22 19.02 -13.54
N GLU A 5 22.43 20.20 -12.96
CA GLU A 5 23.44 20.45 -11.93
C GLU A 5 23.17 19.60 -10.67
N ILE A 6 21.92 19.51 -10.23
CA ILE A 6 21.53 18.69 -9.06
C ILE A 6 21.85 17.21 -9.33
N LEU A 7 21.48 16.71 -10.50
CA LEU A 7 21.71 15.30 -10.87
C LEU A 7 23.20 15.00 -11.04
N HIS A 8 23.99 15.86 -11.68
CA HIS A 8 25.43 15.68 -11.79
C HIS A 8 26.10 15.66 -10.42
N LYS A 9 25.74 16.60 -9.54
CA LYS A 9 26.26 16.62 -8.16
C LYS A 9 25.96 15.31 -7.42
N PHE A 10 24.72 14.81 -7.51
CA PHE A 10 24.35 13.55 -6.87
C PHE A 10 25.10 12.35 -7.45
N LEU A 11 25.29 12.30 -8.77
CA LEU A 11 26.06 11.24 -9.44
C LEU A 11 27.53 11.26 -9.01
N ASP A 12 28.14 12.45 -8.97
CA ASP A 12 29.51 12.62 -8.50
C ASP A 12 29.65 12.16 -7.05
N GLU A 13 28.71 12.53 -6.17
CA GLU A 13 28.69 12.07 -4.79
C GLU A 13 28.54 10.54 -4.70
N ALA A 14 27.60 9.94 -5.45
CA ALA A 14 27.34 8.51 -5.42
C ALA A 14 28.50 7.67 -6.00
N GLN A 15 29.22 8.18 -7.00
CA GLN A 15 30.38 7.51 -7.58
C GLN A 15 31.62 7.61 -6.69
N ASN A 16 31.85 8.78 -6.09
CA ASN A 16 33.01 9.02 -5.26
C ASN A 16 32.84 8.47 -3.83
N LYS A 17 31.61 8.38 -3.33
CA LYS A 17 31.30 7.73 -2.06
C LYS A 17 31.16 6.22 -2.29
N LYS A 18 32.24 5.49 -2.03
CA LYS A 18 32.21 4.02 -2.00
C LYS A 18 31.52 3.57 -0.71
N SER A 19 30.20 3.74 -0.63
CA SER A 19 29.46 3.40 0.59
C SER A 19 29.64 1.93 0.92
N SER A 20 30.25 1.69 2.07
CA SER A 20 30.53 0.34 2.53
C SER A 20 29.27 -0.31 3.10
N LYS A 21 29.27 -1.63 3.24
CA LYS A 21 28.16 -2.33 3.88
C LYS A 21 27.95 -1.85 5.32
N GLU A 22 29.04 -1.47 5.98
CA GLU A 22 29.06 -0.95 7.34
C GLU A 22 28.37 0.43 7.41
N GLU A 23 28.63 1.33 6.46
CA GLU A 23 27.95 2.63 6.40
C GLU A 23 26.43 2.47 6.28
N PHE A 24 25.96 1.60 5.38
CA PHE A 24 24.54 1.33 5.24
C PHE A 24 23.94 0.67 6.50
N ALA A 25 24.68 -0.23 7.14
CA ALA A 25 24.24 -0.85 8.39
C ALA A 25 24.07 0.21 9.49
N ASP A 26 25.00 1.15 9.60
CA ASP A 26 24.96 2.25 10.56
C ASP A 26 23.83 3.25 10.27
N GLU A 27 23.65 3.65 9.00
CA GLU A 27 22.54 4.51 8.58
C GLU A 27 21.19 3.85 8.87
N PHE A 28 21.05 2.57 8.55
CA PHE A 28 19.83 1.81 8.84
C PHE A 28 19.59 1.64 10.34
N LEU A 29 20.65 1.48 11.14
CA LEU A 29 20.54 1.41 12.59
C LEU A 29 20.07 2.74 13.20
N LYS A 30 20.51 3.88 12.64
CA LYS A 30 20.01 5.21 13.04
C LYS A 30 18.50 5.34 12.79
N LEU A 31 18.03 4.93 11.60
CA LEU A 31 16.59 4.92 11.28
C LEU A 31 15.80 4.02 12.23
N LYS A 32 16.30 2.82 12.52
CA LYS A 32 15.68 1.91 13.50
C LYS A 32 15.58 2.53 14.89
N ARG A 33 16.66 3.15 15.38
CA ARG A 33 16.69 3.82 16.69
C ARG A 33 15.65 4.94 16.76
N GLN A 34 15.54 5.75 15.71
CA GLN A 34 14.53 6.82 15.63
C GLN A 34 13.11 6.25 15.66
N SER A 35 12.83 5.21 14.89
CA SER A 35 11.52 4.53 14.88
C SER A 35 11.16 3.95 16.26
N THR A 36 12.10 3.28 16.93
CA THR A 36 11.91 2.77 18.29
C THR A 36 11.61 3.90 19.28
N LYS A 37 12.34 5.01 19.17
CA LYS A 37 12.09 6.20 20.00
C LYS A 37 10.68 6.76 19.78
N TYR A 38 10.25 6.89 18.53
CA TYR A 38 8.90 7.38 18.21
C TYR A 38 7.79 6.48 18.77
N LYS A 39 8.00 5.17 18.78
CA LYS A 39 7.10 4.21 19.44
C LYS A 39 7.08 4.40 20.95
N ALA A 40 8.25 4.50 21.60
CA ALA A 40 8.36 4.68 23.05
C ALA A 40 7.73 6.01 23.52
N ASP A 41 7.98 7.08 22.77
CA ASP A 41 7.48 8.43 23.04
C ASP A 41 6.01 8.62 22.57
N LYS A 42 5.39 7.59 21.97
CA LYS A 42 4.03 7.62 21.41
C LYS A 42 3.76 8.79 20.46
N ILE A 43 4.76 9.20 19.68
CA ILE A 43 4.67 10.35 18.76
C ILE A 43 3.62 10.11 17.67
N TYR A 44 3.51 8.86 17.20
CA TYR A 44 2.53 8.45 16.20
C TYR A 44 1.68 7.32 16.75
N PRO A 45 0.50 7.63 17.33
CA PRO A 45 -0.38 6.63 17.91
C PRO A 45 -1.00 5.71 16.84
N THR A 46 -1.39 4.51 17.29
CA THR A 46 -2.00 3.43 16.49
C THR A 46 -3.32 2.95 17.12
N THR A 47 -4.02 3.85 17.82
CA THR A 47 -5.13 3.51 18.73
C THR A 47 -6.31 2.86 18.02
N VAL A 48 -6.63 3.29 16.79
CA VAL A 48 -7.73 2.71 16.01
C VAL A 48 -7.40 1.27 15.59
N ALA A 49 -6.14 1.02 15.20
CA ALA A 49 -5.67 -0.29 14.81
C ALA A 49 -5.64 -1.30 15.97
N GLU A 50 -5.48 -0.80 17.20
CA GLU A 50 -5.42 -1.58 18.44
C GLU A 50 -6.79 -1.89 19.04
N MET A 51 -7.88 -1.29 18.51
CA MET A 51 -9.23 -1.57 19.00
C MET A 51 -9.57 -3.07 18.88
N PRO A 52 -10.25 -3.69 19.88
CA PRO A 52 -10.57 -5.12 19.85
C PRO A 52 -11.28 -5.60 18.58
N THR A 53 -12.10 -4.74 17.99
CA THR A 53 -12.82 -4.99 16.72
C THR A 53 -11.90 -5.00 15.49
N ASN A 54 -10.75 -4.32 15.54
CA ASN A 54 -9.83 -4.15 14.43
C ASN A 54 -8.58 -5.03 14.50
N ILE A 55 -8.25 -5.60 15.67
CA ILE A 55 -7.07 -6.48 15.85
C ILE A 55 -7.02 -7.61 14.80
N LYS A 56 -8.17 -8.23 14.50
CA LYS A 56 -8.26 -9.34 13.52
C LYS A 56 -8.11 -8.90 12.06
N LYS A 57 -8.08 -7.59 11.79
CA LYS A 57 -7.88 -7.02 10.45
C LYS A 57 -6.40 -6.75 10.14
N ASN A 58 -5.51 -6.94 11.11
CA ASN A 58 -4.07 -6.75 10.98
C ASN A 58 -3.36 -8.08 10.67
N ARG A 59 -2.59 -8.13 9.58
CA ARG A 59 -1.82 -9.32 9.21
C ARG A 59 -0.68 -9.60 10.21
N TYR A 60 -0.05 -8.54 10.70
CA TYR A 60 1.02 -8.61 11.69
C TYR A 60 0.67 -7.72 12.88
N LYS A 61 0.87 -8.23 14.10
CA LYS A 61 0.52 -7.51 15.34
C LYS A 61 1.39 -6.27 15.59
N ASP A 62 2.59 -6.26 15.02
CA ASP A 62 3.61 -5.22 15.20
C ASP A 62 3.66 -4.20 14.05
N ILE A 63 2.84 -4.39 13.01
CA ILE A 63 2.72 -3.51 11.84
C ILE A 63 1.31 -2.92 11.81
N LEU A 64 1.14 -1.76 12.45
CA LEU A 64 -0.13 -1.06 12.59
C LEU A 64 -0.06 0.31 11.91
N PRO A 65 -1.14 0.77 11.25
CA PRO A 65 -1.16 2.08 10.61
C PRO A 65 -1.23 3.19 11.65
N TYR A 66 -0.47 4.26 11.45
CA TYR A 66 -0.56 5.44 12.32
C TYR A 66 -1.89 6.18 12.14
N ASP A 67 -2.50 6.62 13.22
CA ASP A 67 -3.83 7.23 13.22
C ASP A 67 -3.88 8.50 12.34
N HIS A 68 -2.83 9.32 12.37
CA HIS A 68 -2.78 10.61 11.66
C HIS A 68 -2.75 10.51 10.13
N SER A 69 -2.37 9.34 9.59
CA SER A 69 -2.24 9.14 8.14
C SER A 69 -2.97 7.90 7.66
N ARG A 70 -3.77 7.25 8.51
CA ARG A 70 -4.50 6.04 8.12
C ARG A 70 -5.48 6.34 6.99
N VAL A 71 -5.75 5.33 6.18
CA VAL A 71 -6.87 5.41 5.23
C VAL A 71 -8.16 5.12 5.98
N GLU A 72 -9.13 6.02 5.88
CA GLU A 72 -10.45 5.84 6.47
C GLU A 72 -11.44 5.37 5.41
N LEU A 73 -12.29 4.40 5.74
CA LEU A 73 -13.36 3.95 4.85
C LEU A 73 -14.69 4.56 5.29
N SER A 74 -15.31 5.33 4.41
CA SER A 74 -16.65 5.90 4.61
C SER A 74 -17.72 5.19 3.79
N LEU A 75 -17.32 4.46 2.73
CA LEU A 75 -18.23 3.67 1.91
C LEU A 75 -18.82 2.52 2.73
N VAL A 76 -20.13 2.52 2.94
CA VAL A 76 -20.86 1.45 3.64
C VAL A 76 -21.49 0.50 2.61
N THR A 77 -21.18 -0.78 2.75
CA THR A 77 -21.68 -1.91 1.96
C THR A 77 -22.53 -2.87 2.80
N SER A 78 -22.31 -2.92 4.12
CA SER A 78 -23.09 -3.70 5.08
C SER A 78 -23.17 -3.01 6.44
N GLY A 79 -24.08 -3.46 7.31
CA GLY A 79 -24.23 -2.93 8.67
C GLY A 79 -23.07 -3.25 9.62
N GLU A 80 -22.14 -4.13 9.22
CA GLU A 80 -20.97 -4.54 10.02
C GLU A 80 -19.69 -3.80 9.59
N ASP A 81 -19.80 -2.88 8.64
CA ASP A 81 -18.65 -2.20 8.05
C ASP A 81 -18.00 -1.24 9.05
N SER A 82 -16.72 -1.47 9.31
CA SER A 82 -15.86 -0.55 10.05
C SER A 82 -15.20 0.45 9.09
N ASN A 83 -14.78 1.61 9.62
CA ASN A 83 -13.99 2.61 8.89
C ASN A 83 -12.50 2.26 8.81
N TYR A 84 -12.11 1.10 9.35
CA TYR A 84 -10.72 0.67 9.48
C TYR A 84 -10.27 -0.27 8.37
N ILE A 85 -9.09 0.03 7.83
CA ILE A 85 -8.24 -0.86 7.05
C ILE A 85 -6.78 -0.62 7.45
N ASN A 86 -5.94 -1.65 7.43
CA ASN A 86 -4.49 -1.52 7.69
C ASN A 86 -3.79 -0.91 6.46
N ALA A 87 -3.91 0.42 6.34
CA ALA A 87 -3.30 1.21 5.27
C ALA A 87 -3.02 2.65 5.73
N ASN A 88 -1.99 3.27 5.17
CA ASN A 88 -1.68 4.69 5.35
C ASN A 88 -1.53 5.40 4.00
N PHE A 89 -1.91 6.68 3.96
CA PHE A 89 -1.50 7.58 2.89
C PHE A 89 -0.01 7.94 3.02
N ILE A 90 0.69 7.93 1.88
CA ILE A 90 2.04 8.47 1.76
C ILE A 90 1.99 9.67 0.85
N LYS A 91 2.59 10.77 1.30
CA LYS A 91 2.71 12.00 0.54
C LYS A 91 3.56 11.76 -0.72
N GLY A 92 3.01 12.15 -1.88
CA GLY A 92 3.76 12.26 -3.13
C GLY A 92 4.32 13.66 -3.33
N VAL A 93 5.02 13.86 -4.44
CA VAL A 93 5.61 15.17 -4.79
C VAL A 93 4.54 16.27 -4.85
N TYR A 94 3.37 15.97 -5.41
CA TYR A 94 2.32 16.95 -5.71
C TYR A 94 1.12 16.93 -4.75
N GLY A 95 1.08 16.03 -3.77
CA GLY A 95 -0.09 15.93 -2.91
C GLY A 95 0.06 15.00 -1.71
N PRO A 96 -0.75 15.20 -0.66
CA PRO A 96 -0.68 14.43 0.58
C PRO A 96 -1.11 12.97 0.43
N LYS A 97 -1.90 12.65 -0.59
CA LYS A 97 -2.43 11.30 -0.89
C LYS A 97 -1.83 10.73 -2.18
N GLY A 98 -0.51 10.84 -2.33
CA GLY A 98 0.19 10.39 -3.54
C GLY A 98 0.17 8.87 -3.68
N TYR A 99 0.21 8.15 -2.57
CA TYR A 99 0.18 6.70 -2.53
C TYR A 99 -0.64 6.19 -1.35
N ILE A 100 -1.10 4.95 -1.46
CA ILE A 100 -1.63 4.16 -0.35
C ILE A 100 -0.67 2.99 -0.13
N ALA A 101 -0.05 2.92 1.04
CA ALA A 101 0.68 1.72 1.48
C ALA A 101 -0.26 0.89 2.35
N THR A 102 -0.47 -0.36 1.98
CA THR A 102 -1.38 -1.30 2.66
C THR A 102 -0.74 -2.67 2.77
N GLN A 103 -1.15 -3.45 3.77
CA GLN A 103 -0.81 -4.87 3.83
C GLN A 103 -1.43 -5.64 2.65
N GLY A 104 -0.85 -6.81 2.33
CA GLY A 104 -1.57 -7.80 1.52
C GLY A 104 -2.86 -8.21 2.24
N PRO A 105 -4.03 -8.12 1.60
CA PRO A 105 -5.29 -8.24 2.31
C PRO A 105 -5.53 -9.66 2.82
N LEU A 106 -6.24 -9.78 3.94
CA LEU A 106 -6.58 -11.07 4.57
C LEU A 106 -7.86 -11.63 3.91
N SER A 107 -8.14 -12.90 4.16
CA SER A 107 -9.44 -13.51 3.82
C SER A 107 -10.62 -12.67 4.35
N THR A 108 -10.46 -12.07 5.53
CA THR A 108 -11.46 -11.23 6.22
C THR A 108 -11.47 -9.76 5.82
N THR A 109 -10.49 -9.26 5.05
CA THR A 109 -10.35 -7.82 4.77
C THR A 109 -10.36 -7.46 3.29
N VAL A 110 -10.73 -8.36 2.39
CA VAL A 110 -10.80 -7.98 0.97
C VAL A 110 -11.99 -7.16 0.58
N LEU A 111 -13.10 -7.30 1.28
CA LEU A 111 -14.17 -6.33 1.09
C LEU A 111 -13.69 -4.92 1.45
N ASP A 112 -13.00 -4.76 2.59
CA ASP A 112 -12.40 -3.49 3.00
C ASP A 112 -11.37 -2.98 1.97
N PHE A 113 -10.53 -3.86 1.43
CA PHE A 113 -9.57 -3.51 0.37
C PHE A 113 -10.29 -2.95 -0.87
N TRP A 114 -11.36 -3.59 -1.32
CA TRP A 114 -12.11 -3.10 -2.48
C TRP A 114 -12.90 -1.83 -2.19
N ARG A 115 -13.46 -1.69 -0.99
CA ARG A 115 -14.07 -0.45 -0.53
C ARG A 115 -13.07 0.70 -0.63
N MET A 116 -11.82 0.47 -0.19
CA MET A 116 -10.73 1.44 -0.31
C MET A 116 -10.43 1.81 -1.77
N ILE A 117 -10.22 0.82 -2.63
CA ILE A 117 -9.89 1.05 -4.05
C ILE A 117 -10.99 1.85 -4.74
N TRP A 118 -12.25 1.51 -4.48
CA TRP A 118 -13.41 2.18 -5.05
C TRP A 118 -13.56 3.61 -4.52
N GLU A 119 -13.60 3.78 -3.20
CA GLU A 119 -13.80 5.08 -2.54
C GLU A 119 -12.75 6.11 -2.95
N TYR A 120 -11.50 5.67 -3.06
CA TYR A 120 -10.38 6.55 -3.41
C TYR A 120 -10.06 6.57 -4.92
N SER A 121 -10.92 5.98 -5.77
CA SER A 121 -10.76 5.98 -7.22
C SER A 121 -9.36 5.52 -7.67
N VAL A 122 -8.84 4.47 -7.03
CA VAL A 122 -7.49 3.96 -7.30
C VAL A 122 -7.48 3.24 -8.64
N LEU A 123 -6.64 3.72 -9.57
CA LEU A 123 -6.48 3.13 -10.89
C LEU A 123 -5.39 2.03 -10.93
N ILE A 124 -4.32 2.20 -10.17
CA ILE A 124 -3.12 1.34 -10.25
C ILE A 124 -2.87 0.67 -8.91
N ILE A 125 -2.71 -0.65 -8.93
CA ILE A 125 -2.32 -1.47 -7.78
C ILE A 125 -0.98 -2.13 -8.11
N VAL A 126 0.02 -1.95 -7.24
CA VAL A 126 1.33 -2.59 -7.35
C VAL A 126 1.47 -3.62 -6.23
N MET A 127 1.58 -4.89 -6.59
CA MET A 127 1.86 -5.98 -5.64
C MET A 127 3.32 -6.42 -5.79
N ALA A 128 4.08 -6.24 -4.72
CA ALA A 128 5.53 -6.50 -4.69
C ALA A 128 5.90 -7.81 -3.97
N CYS A 129 4.92 -8.69 -3.72
CA CYS A 129 5.12 -10.01 -3.12
C CYS A 129 4.43 -11.10 -3.96
N MET A 130 4.88 -12.34 -3.79
CA MET A 130 4.16 -13.50 -4.28
C MET A 130 3.06 -13.89 -3.29
N GLU A 131 2.08 -14.66 -3.75
CA GLU A 131 1.04 -15.23 -2.88
C GLU A 131 1.63 -16.26 -1.91
N PHE A 132 2.68 -16.96 -2.35
CA PHE A 132 3.43 -17.91 -1.57
C PHE A 132 4.91 -17.54 -1.65
N GLU A 133 5.54 -17.31 -0.50
CA GLU A 133 6.95 -16.97 -0.42
C GLU A 133 7.64 -17.87 0.62
N MET A 134 8.71 -18.55 0.22
CA MET A 134 9.60 -19.33 1.10
C MET A 134 8.92 -20.42 1.94
N GLY A 135 7.88 -21.08 1.42
CA GLY A 135 7.20 -22.20 2.10
C GLY A 135 6.41 -21.81 3.36
N LYS A 136 6.35 -20.51 3.70
CA LYS A 136 5.39 -19.98 4.65
C LYS A 136 4.11 -19.68 3.88
N GLU A 137 3.12 -20.53 4.08
CA GLU A 137 1.76 -20.25 3.64
C GLU A 137 1.31 -18.90 4.23
N ALA A 138 0.99 -17.93 3.37
CA ALA A 138 0.08 -16.87 3.73
C ALA A 138 -1.35 -17.48 3.78
N GLU A 139 -1.55 -18.38 4.73
CA GLU A 139 -2.81 -19.05 5.09
C GLU A 139 -3.42 -19.99 4.01
N ASN A 140 -3.54 -21.26 4.39
CA ASN A 140 -4.02 -22.40 3.60
C ASN A 140 -5.53 -22.38 3.26
N ARG A 141 -6.13 -21.21 2.99
CA ARG A 141 -7.55 -21.09 2.58
C ARG A 141 -7.76 -19.92 1.63
N LYS A 142 -7.82 -20.21 0.33
CA LYS A 142 -8.58 -19.49 -0.72
C LYS A 142 -8.70 -17.97 -0.56
N SER A 143 -7.61 -17.26 -0.30
CA SER A 143 -7.54 -15.83 -0.57
C SER A 143 -6.94 -15.67 -1.97
N ASP A 144 -7.67 -16.12 -2.99
CA ASP A 144 -7.37 -15.85 -4.40
C ASP A 144 -7.59 -14.35 -4.63
N TYR A 145 -6.65 -13.53 -4.18
CA TYR A 145 -6.57 -12.12 -4.54
C TYR A 145 -5.59 -11.90 -5.68
N ILE A 146 -5.38 -12.98 -6.46
CA ILE A 146 -4.48 -13.01 -7.60
C ILE A 146 -4.75 -11.78 -8.46
N ILE A 147 -3.78 -10.86 -8.49
CA ILE A 147 -3.65 -9.81 -9.51
C ILE A 147 -3.26 -10.46 -10.85
N ARG A 148 -4.02 -11.48 -11.25
CA ARG A 148 -4.01 -12.09 -12.58
C ARG A 148 -5.41 -12.19 -13.16
N THR A 149 -6.48 -12.12 -12.36
CA THR A 149 -7.82 -11.73 -12.78
C THR A 149 -8.62 -11.47 -11.49
N LEU A 150 -8.73 -10.22 -11.07
CA LEU A 150 -9.63 -9.89 -9.96
C LEU A 150 -11.07 -9.98 -10.45
N LYS A 151 -11.67 -11.16 -10.31
CA LYS A 151 -13.10 -11.36 -10.54
C LYS A 151 -13.85 -10.96 -9.27
N ALA A 152 -13.91 -9.66 -8.99
CA ALA A 152 -14.82 -9.14 -7.98
C ALA A 152 -16.24 -9.16 -8.57
N LYS A 153 -17.16 -9.93 -7.95
CA LYS A 153 -18.57 -9.99 -8.35
C LYS A 153 -19.36 -9.12 -7.37
N PHE A 154 -19.75 -7.94 -7.79
CA PHE A 154 -20.55 -7.02 -6.97
C PHE A 154 -21.88 -6.74 -7.70
N ASN A 155 -23.01 -7.04 -7.07
CA ASN A 155 -24.36 -6.73 -7.57
C ASN A 155 -24.57 -7.01 -9.07
N SER A 156 -24.27 -8.23 -9.51
CA SER A 156 -24.44 -8.68 -10.90
C SER A 156 -23.47 -8.07 -11.93
N VAL A 157 -22.60 -7.14 -11.53
CA VAL A 157 -21.55 -6.57 -12.38
C VAL A 157 -20.22 -7.27 -12.07
N SER A 158 -19.59 -7.81 -13.11
CA SER A 158 -18.26 -8.42 -13.04
C SER A 158 -17.31 -7.54 -13.86
N VAL A 159 -16.33 -6.91 -13.21
CA VAL A 159 -15.23 -6.25 -13.95
C VAL A 159 -14.14 -7.30 -14.15
N ILE A 160 -13.89 -7.65 -15.40
CA ILE A 160 -12.80 -8.55 -15.80
C ILE A 160 -11.71 -7.66 -16.40
N LEU A 161 -10.55 -7.57 -15.75
CA LEU A 161 -9.34 -7.06 -16.40
C LEU A 161 -8.68 -8.24 -17.13
N PRO A 162 -8.74 -8.32 -18.47
CA PRO A 162 -8.09 -9.39 -19.18
C PRO A 162 -6.57 -9.27 -19.01
N HIS A 163 -5.90 -10.41 -18.88
CA HIS A 163 -4.46 -10.51 -18.99
C HIS A 163 -4.04 -10.15 -20.43
N GLN A 164 -3.86 -8.86 -20.72
CA GLN A 164 -3.42 -8.42 -22.04
C GLN A 164 -1.91 -8.20 -22.06
N LYS A 165 -1.24 -9.05 -22.83
CA LYS A 165 0.19 -9.00 -23.16
C LYS A 165 0.64 -7.73 -23.92
N ASN A 166 -0.17 -6.69 -24.07
CA ASN A 166 0.26 -5.45 -24.71
C ASN A 166 -0.61 -4.26 -24.28
N LEU A 167 0.00 -3.31 -23.55
CA LEU A 167 -0.61 -2.07 -23.06
C LEU A 167 -0.93 -1.06 -24.18
N GLN A 168 -0.40 -1.26 -25.41
CA GLN A 168 -0.59 -0.33 -26.52
C GLN A 168 -2.03 -0.32 -27.07
N THR A 169 -2.77 -1.43 -26.98
CA THR A 169 -4.12 -1.53 -27.56
C THR A 169 -5.18 -0.84 -26.69
N LEU A 170 -4.99 -0.77 -25.37
CA LEU A 170 -5.98 -0.27 -24.41
C LEU A 170 -6.21 1.24 -24.53
N PHE A 171 -5.17 2.03 -24.84
CA PHE A 171 -5.28 3.49 -24.98
C PHE A 171 -5.93 3.94 -26.30
N SER A 172 -6.08 3.05 -27.29
CA SER A 172 -6.75 3.36 -28.56
C SER A 172 -8.28 3.31 -28.49
N GLN A 173 -8.84 2.75 -27.42
CA GLN A 173 -10.28 2.52 -27.27
C GLN A 173 -10.95 3.40 -26.21
N ILE A 174 -10.19 4.26 -25.53
CA ILE A 174 -10.74 5.22 -24.57
C ILE A 174 -11.10 6.49 -25.35
N THR A 175 -12.36 6.60 -25.79
CA THR A 175 -12.90 7.90 -26.18
C THR A 175 -12.96 8.80 -24.94
N PRO A 176 -12.44 10.03 -24.98
CA PRO A 176 -12.55 10.95 -23.87
C PRO A 176 -14.04 11.29 -23.67
N ALA A 177 -14.53 11.10 -22.44
CA ALA A 177 -15.84 11.63 -22.07
C ALA A 177 -15.79 13.17 -22.11
N PRO A 178 -16.83 13.84 -22.64
CA PRO A 178 -16.85 15.29 -22.71
C PRO A 178 -16.95 15.88 -21.30
N PHE A 179 -16.27 17.03 -21.13
CA PHE A 179 -16.22 17.85 -19.91
C PHE A 179 -17.61 18.25 -19.39
#